data_AF-A0A034WVM7-F1
#
_entry.id   AF-A0A034WVM7-F1
#
_cell.length_a   1.000
_cell.length_b   1.000
_cell.length_c   1.000
_cell.angle_alpha   90.00
_cell.angle_beta   90.00
_cell.angle_gamma   90.00
#
_symmetry.space_group_name_H-M   'P 1'
#
loop_
_entity.id
_entity.type
_entity.pdbx_description
1 polymer ?
#
loop_
_entity_poly.entity_id
_entity_poly.type
_entity_poly.pdbx_seq_one_letter_code
_entity_poly.pdbx_strand_id
1 'polypeptide(L)'
;LQVYLYVHIFIRTVNEYAMELSRILVNLIITVVNFGVSTSSLYEEKGAGGQTLPKAATFHFPEYAYKETSKNEILYHEFETACERNTLCENLEAVVKKSCVRRCISYTCYQDIYGFDELEEGEIDVRLNSFKGCVIQRTGKNHRRYPSTQGLLFNRFDLGEFFFNVQWKLTNFLKNML
;
A
#
# COMPACT_ATOMS: atom_id res chain seq x y z
N LEU A 1 36.28 -21.42 -56.98
CA LEU A 1 34.97 -20.74 -56.79
C LEU A 1 34.23 -21.24 -55.55
N GLN A 2 34.02 -22.55 -55.39
CA GLN A 2 33.21 -23.12 -54.30
C GLN A 2 33.77 -22.88 -52.89
N VAL A 3 35.10 -22.97 -52.71
CA VAL A 3 35.78 -22.67 -51.42
C VAL A 3 35.66 -21.18 -51.05
N TYR A 4 35.76 -20.28 -52.03
CA TYR A 4 35.64 -18.83 -51.81
C TYR A 4 34.22 -18.45 -51.37
N LEU A 5 33.20 -19.09 -51.97
CA LEU A 5 31.81 -18.90 -51.58
C LEU A 5 31.56 -19.38 -50.14
N TYR A 6 32.15 -20.51 -49.75
CA TYR A 6 32.00 -21.07 -48.40
C TYR A 6 32.66 -20.19 -47.33
N VAL A 7 33.88 -19.69 -47.59
CA VAL A 7 34.58 -18.76 -46.71
C VAL A 7 33.80 -17.44 -46.57
N HIS A 8 33.27 -16.92 -47.67
CA HIS A 8 32.48 -15.68 -47.65
C HIS A 8 31.16 -15.84 -46.87
N ILE A 9 30.48 -16.98 -47.00
CA ILE A 9 29.27 -17.29 -46.22
C ILE A 9 29.62 -17.42 -44.73
N PHE A 10 30.68 -18.16 -44.40
CA PHE A 10 31.12 -18.34 -43.01
C PHE A 10 31.48 -17.02 -42.33
N ILE A 11 32.24 -16.14 -43.00
CA ILE A 11 32.59 -14.81 -42.48
C ILE A 11 31.34 -13.96 -42.26
N ARG A 12 30.38 -13.99 -43.20
CA ARG A 12 29.13 -13.23 -43.09
C ARG A 12 28.29 -13.69 -41.91
N THR A 13 28.17 -15.01 -41.73
CA THR A 13 27.43 -15.62 -40.62
C THR A 13 28.09 -15.31 -39.25
N VAL A 14 29.42 -15.41 -39.15
CA VAL A 14 30.15 -15.06 -37.92
C VAL A 14 29.97 -13.57 -37.56
N ASN A 15 30.02 -12.67 -38.55
CA ASN A 15 29.79 -11.24 -38.33
C ASN A 15 28.35 -10.94 -37.88
N GLU A 16 27.36 -11.64 -38.41
CA GLU A 16 25.96 -11.49 -38.02
C GLU A 16 25.71 -11.91 -36.56
N TYR A 17 26.28 -13.05 -36.13
CA TYR A 17 26.24 -13.48 -34.73
C TYR A 17 27.00 -12.52 -33.80
N ALA A 18 28.13 -11.97 -34.23
CA ALA A 18 28.88 -11.00 -33.45
C ALA A 18 28.10 -9.69 -33.23
N MET A 19 27.36 -9.22 -34.25
CA MET A 19 26.51 -8.04 -34.12
C MET A 19 25.34 -8.28 -33.16
N GLU A 20 24.67 -9.44 -33.21
CA GLU A 20 23.59 -9.76 -32.27
C GLU A 20 24.08 -9.91 -30.82
N LEU A 21 25.25 -10.53 -30.61
CA LEU A 21 25.87 -10.60 -29.28
C LEU A 21 26.22 -9.21 -28.73
N SER A 22 26.74 -8.31 -29.57
CA SER A 22 27.03 -6.93 -29.15
C SER A 22 25.77 -6.16 -28.75
N ARG A 23 24.64 -6.36 -29.46
CA ARG A 23 23.34 -5.76 -29.11
C ARG A 23 22.83 -6.24 -27.75
N ILE A 24 22.92 -7.54 -27.49
CA ILE A 24 22.51 -8.13 -26.22
C ILE A 24 23.37 -7.57 -25.07
N LEU A 25 24.69 -7.48 -25.25
CA LEU A 25 25.60 -6.92 -24.25
C LEU A 25 25.34 -5.44 -23.97
N VAL A 26 25.09 -4.62 -25.01
CA VAL A 26 24.74 -3.20 -24.84
C VAL A 26 23.44 -3.05 -24.06
N ASN A 27 22.40 -3.84 -24.37
CA ASN A 27 21.13 -3.80 -23.65
C ASN A 27 21.27 -4.25 -22.19
N LEU A 28 22.10 -5.26 -21.91
CA LEU A 28 22.40 -5.70 -20.56
C LEU A 28 23.09 -4.59 -19.76
N ILE A 29 24.09 -3.92 -20.35
CA ILE A 29 24.79 -2.78 -19.73
C ILE A 29 23.81 -1.65 -19.43
N ILE A 30 22.94 -1.27 -20.38
CA ILE A 30 21.92 -0.23 -20.17
C ILE A 30 20.99 -0.61 -19.01
N THR A 31 20.57 -1.87 -18.93
CA THR A 31 19.68 -2.36 -17.87
C THR A 31 20.36 -2.30 -16.50
N VAL A 32 21.63 -2.70 -16.40
CA VAL A 32 22.42 -2.65 -15.15
C VAL A 32 22.68 -1.20 -14.71
N VAL A 33 22.97 -0.30 -15.66
CA VAL A 33 23.15 1.13 -15.34
C VAL A 33 21.84 1.75 -14.84
N ASN A 34 20.70 1.48 -15.49
CA ASN A 34 19.40 1.97 -15.04
C ASN A 34 18.99 1.40 -13.66
N PHE A 35 19.31 0.13 -13.40
CA PHE A 35 19.10 -0.48 -12.09
C PHE A 35 20.01 0.15 -11.01
N GLY A 36 21.27 0.44 -11.33
CA GLY A 36 22.21 1.12 -10.43
C GLY A 36 21.79 2.56 -10.11
N VAL A 37 21.30 3.32 -11.09
CA VAL A 37 20.84 4.71 -10.89
C VAL A 37 19.62 4.79 -9.97
N SER A 38 18.83 3.72 -9.87
CA SER A 38 17.69 3.64 -8.94
C SER A 38 18.11 3.46 -7.47
N THR A 39 19.39 3.15 -7.21
CA THR A 39 19.92 2.85 -5.87
C THR A 39 20.83 3.93 -5.27
N SER A 40 21.14 5.00 -6.02
CA SER A 40 22.03 6.07 -5.56
C SER A 40 21.30 7.38 -5.28
N SER A 41 20.57 7.44 -4.17
CA SER A 41 20.20 8.71 -3.52
C SER A 41 20.25 8.61 -1.98
N LEU A 42 21.26 7.92 -1.45
CA LEU A 42 21.66 8.04 -0.04
C LEU A 42 22.51 9.30 0.13
N TYR A 43 21.85 10.46 0.19
CA TYR A 43 22.48 11.68 0.71
C TYR A 43 22.29 11.69 2.23
N GLU A 44 23.38 11.45 2.97
CA GLU A 44 23.46 11.65 4.42
C GLU A 44 23.41 13.15 4.75
N GLU A 45 22.37 13.60 5.46
CA GLU A 45 22.37 14.90 6.13
C GLU A 45 22.75 14.72 7.62
N LYS A 46 23.67 15.56 8.10
CA LYS A 46 24.22 15.49 9.47
C LYS A 46 23.31 16.20 10.47
N GLY A 47 22.79 15.47 11.46
CA GLY A 47 22.03 16.03 12.58
C GLY A 47 22.91 16.66 13.68
N ALA A 48 22.33 17.57 14.47
CA ALA A 48 22.99 18.37 15.51
C ALA A 48 23.52 17.59 16.75
N GLY A 49 23.48 16.25 16.71
CA GLY A 49 23.98 15.37 17.77
C GLY A 49 24.98 14.32 17.28
N GLY A 50 25.49 14.44 16.06
CA GLY A 50 26.48 13.49 15.52
C GLY A 50 25.95 12.09 15.21
N GLN A 51 24.66 11.81 15.46
CA GLN A 51 23.98 10.60 14.99
C GLN A 51 23.31 10.88 13.65
N THR A 52 23.61 10.06 12.65
CA THR A 52 22.95 10.03 11.35
C THR A 52 21.55 9.47 11.51
N LEU A 53 20.56 10.32 11.75
CA LEU A 53 19.16 9.92 11.58
C LEU A 53 18.82 10.04 10.09
N PRO A 54 18.18 9.00 9.49
CA PRO A 54 17.67 9.11 8.14
C PRO A 54 16.75 10.33 8.07
N LYS A 55 16.89 11.14 7.01
CA LYS A 55 16.00 12.26 6.71
C LYS A 55 14.57 11.80 6.91
N ALA A 56 13.83 12.46 7.80
CA ALA A 56 12.44 12.11 8.08
C ALA A 56 11.70 12.01 6.75
N ALA A 57 11.22 10.82 6.44
CA ALA A 57 10.47 10.60 5.22
C ALA A 57 9.19 11.44 5.33
N THR A 58 9.05 12.45 4.46
CA THR A 58 7.81 13.23 4.39
C THR A 58 6.74 12.33 3.79
N PHE A 59 5.97 11.68 4.65
CA PHE A 59 4.85 10.85 4.25
C PHE A 59 3.66 11.74 3.85
N HIS A 60 3.20 11.62 2.60
CA HIS A 60 2.08 12.37 2.07
C HIS A 60 0.82 11.49 2.03
N PHE A 61 -0.27 11.97 2.64
CA PHE A 61 -1.59 11.34 2.60
C PHE A 61 -2.68 12.38 2.34
N PRO A 62 -3.87 11.97 1.87
CA PRO A 62 -5.02 12.87 1.76
C PRO A 62 -5.38 13.44 3.13
N GLU A 63 -5.27 14.76 3.27
CA GLU A 63 -5.62 15.44 4.50
C GLU A 63 -7.11 15.80 4.52
N TYR A 64 -7.83 15.28 5.51
CA TYR A 64 -9.21 15.64 5.75
C TYR A 64 -9.31 16.41 7.04
N ALA A 65 -9.77 17.65 6.96
CA ALA A 65 -10.01 18.47 8.15
C ALA A 65 -10.97 17.74 9.11
N TYR A 66 -10.47 17.55 10.33
CA TYR A 66 -11.25 16.98 11.42
C TYR A 66 -11.38 18.00 12.55
N LYS A 67 -12.63 18.26 12.94
CA LYS A 67 -12.93 19.14 14.06
C LYS A 67 -13.29 18.29 15.26
N GLU A 68 -12.39 18.26 16.24
CA GLU A 68 -12.60 17.63 17.54
C GLU A 68 -13.72 18.37 18.30
N THR A 69 -14.95 17.89 18.13
CA THR A 69 -16.11 18.34 18.90
C THR A 69 -16.65 17.16 19.66
N SER A 70 -17.29 17.39 20.81
CA SER A 70 -17.91 16.32 21.60
C SER A 70 -18.83 15.43 20.75
N LYS A 71 -19.63 16.02 19.87
CA LYS A 71 -20.51 15.29 18.95
C LYS A 71 -19.74 14.36 18.00
N ASN A 72 -18.65 14.84 17.41
CA ASN A 72 -17.86 14.06 16.45
C ASN A 72 -17.07 12.94 17.13
N GLU A 73 -16.48 13.21 18.29
CA GLU A 73 -15.77 12.18 19.07
C GLU A 73 -16.71 11.08 19.53
N ILE A 74 -17.89 11.44 20.06
CA ILE A 74 -18.91 10.45 20.47
C ILE A 74 -19.31 9.58 19.27
N LEU A 75 -19.65 10.20 18.14
CA LEU A 75 -20.06 9.47 16.94
C LEU A 75 -18.97 8.54 16.40
N TYR A 76 -17.72 9.01 16.34
CA TYR A 76 -16.62 8.17 15.89
C TYR A 76 -16.34 7.02 16.87
N HIS A 77 -16.38 7.29 18.18
CA HIS A 77 -16.18 6.27 19.20
C HIS A 77 -17.28 5.20 19.19
N GLU A 78 -18.53 5.57 18.88
CA GLU A 78 -19.62 4.61 18.64
C GLU A 78 -19.28 3.65 17.48
N PHE A 79 -18.76 4.18 16.36
CA PHE A 79 -18.33 3.35 15.24
C PHE A 79 -17.17 2.43 15.60
N GLU A 80 -16.16 2.95 16.32
CA GLU A 80 -15.01 2.19 16.78
C GLU A 80 -15.45 1.02 17.69
N THR A 81 -16.25 1.31 18.71
CA THR A 81 -16.75 0.31 19.66
C THR A 81 -17.60 -0.77 18.97
N ALA A 82 -18.44 -0.39 18.00
CA ALA A 82 -19.24 -1.33 17.24
C ALA A 82 -18.38 -2.27 16.37
N CYS A 83 -17.33 -1.73 15.73
CA CYS A 83 -16.41 -2.49 14.90
C CYS A 83 -15.43 -3.35 15.70
N GLU A 84 -15.03 -2.93 16.90
CA GLU A 84 -14.21 -3.74 17.81
C GLU A 84 -14.92 -5.02 18.27
N ARG A 85 -16.24 -4.95 18.47
CA ARG A 85 -17.10 -6.09 18.85
C ARG A 85 -17.59 -6.90 17.65
N ASN A 86 -17.18 -6.54 16.42
CA ASN A 86 -17.54 -7.31 15.24
C ASN A 86 -16.80 -8.66 15.26
N THR A 87 -17.51 -9.75 14.99
CA THR A 87 -16.95 -11.11 14.91
C THR A 87 -15.70 -11.25 14.01
N LEU A 88 -15.54 -10.37 13.01
CA LEU A 88 -14.36 -10.34 12.13
C LEU A 88 -13.12 -9.71 12.78
N CYS A 89 -13.31 -8.76 13.71
CA CYS A 89 -12.22 -7.99 14.34
C CYS A 89 -12.01 -8.33 15.82
N GLU A 90 -12.99 -8.92 16.50
CA GLU A 90 -13.00 -9.14 17.95
C GLU A 90 -11.78 -9.92 18.45
N ASN A 91 -11.43 -11.00 17.74
CA ASN A 91 -10.33 -11.90 18.08
C ASN A 91 -8.96 -11.47 17.50
N LEU A 92 -8.88 -10.27 16.92
CA LEU A 92 -7.62 -9.71 16.42
C LEU A 92 -6.97 -8.85 17.50
N GLU A 93 -5.64 -8.76 17.40
CA GLU A 93 -4.79 -8.04 18.34
C GLU A 93 -3.99 -6.94 17.63
N ALA A 94 -3.48 -6.00 18.44
CA ALA A 94 -2.51 -4.98 18.06
C ALA A 94 -2.84 -4.23 16.73
N VAL A 95 -1.85 -4.04 15.84
CA VAL A 95 -2.03 -3.29 14.59
C VAL A 95 -3.05 -3.94 13.64
N VAL A 96 -3.15 -5.27 13.67
CA VAL A 96 -4.08 -6.03 12.82
C VAL A 96 -5.53 -5.73 13.23
N LYS A 97 -5.81 -5.64 14.54
CA LYS A 97 -7.11 -5.21 15.05
C LYS A 97 -7.45 -3.79 14.60
N LYS A 98 -6.50 -2.84 14.76
CA LYS A 98 -6.70 -1.44 14.35
C LYS A 98 -7.03 -1.33 12.86
N SER A 99 -6.30 -2.05 12.02
CA SER A 99 -6.56 -2.08 10.57
C SER A 99 -7.92 -2.68 10.24
N CYS A 100 -8.32 -3.77 10.91
CA CYS A 100 -9.65 -4.37 10.75
C CYS A 100 -10.77 -3.40 11.14
N VAL A 101 -10.68 -2.79 12.33
CA VAL A 101 -11.68 -1.85 12.85
C VAL A 101 -11.85 -0.67 11.91
N ARG A 102 -10.76 -0.09 11.40
CA ARG A 102 -10.86 1.07 10.47
C ARG A 102 -11.46 0.71 9.13
N ARG A 103 -11.14 -0.47 8.59
CA ARG A 103 -11.80 -1.00 7.40
C ARG A 103 -13.29 -1.21 7.63
N CYS A 104 -13.67 -1.73 8.80
CA CYS A 104 -15.06 -1.89 9.22
C CYS A 104 -15.80 -0.54 9.35
N ILE A 105 -15.17 0.49 9.91
CA ILE A 105 -15.78 1.82 10.06
C ILE A 105 -16.08 2.42 8.68
N SER A 106 -15.09 2.40 7.77
CA SER A 106 -15.25 2.84 6.39
C SER A 106 -14.12 2.32 5.51
N TYR A 107 -14.41 1.32 4.68
CA TYR A 107 -13.45 0.78 3.72
C TYR A 107 -12.88 1.86 2.79
N THR A 108 -13.73 2.76 2.29
CA THR A 108 -13.27 3.83 1.38
C THR A 108 -12.29 4.79 2.05
N CYS A 109 -12.58 5.24 3.28
CA CYS A 109 -11.66 6.11 4.01
C CYS A 109 -10.38 5.37 4.39
N TYR A 110 -10.46 4.06 4.65
CA TYR A 110 -9.29 3.25 4.91
C TYR A 110 -8.38 3.21 3.69
N GLN A 111 -8.92 2.93 2.50
CA GLN A 111 -8.14 2.86 1.27
C GLN A 111 -7.48 4.21 0.94
N ASP A 112 -8.19 5.32 1.14
CA ASP A 112 -7.64 6.65 0.88
C ASP A 112 -6.46 7.01 1.78
N ILE A 113 -6.47 6.57 3.05
CA ILE A 113 -5.46 6.97 4.06
C ILE A 113 -4.35 5.93 4.25
N TYR A 114 -4.69 4.64 4.19
CA TYR A 114 -3.81 3.52 4.53
C TYR A 114 -3.63 2.53 3.37
N GLY A 115 -4.25 2.76 2.21
CA GLY A 115 -4.21 1.80 1.09
C GLY A 115 -2.84 1.69 0.40
N PHE A 116 -2.07 2.79 0.38
CA PHE A 116 -0.72 2.80 -0.19
C PHE A 116 0.34 2.31 0.80
N ASP A 117 0.16 2.63 2.08
CA ASP A 117 1.11 2.33 3.15
C ASP A 117 0.32 1.94 4.41
N GLU A 118 0.25 0.64 4.69
CA GLU A 118 -0.48 0.11 5.84
C GLU A 118 0.26 0.43 7.15
N LEU A 119 -0.45 0.42 8.28
CA LEU A 119 0.21 0.61 9.57
C LEU A 119 1.10 -0.59 9.93
N GLU A 120 2.30 -0.30 10.39
CA GLU A 120 3.24 -1.29 10.92
C GLU A 120 3.18 -1.38 12.46
N GLU A 121 3.61 -2.51 13.00
CA GLU A 121 3.66 -2.71 14.46
C GLU A 121 4.73 -1.79 15.06
N GLY A 122 4.36 -1.02 16.10
CA GLY A 122 5.22 0.00 16.70
C GLY A 122 5.22 1.36 16.01
N GLU A 123 4.51 1.53 14.89
CA GLU A 123 4.34 2.85 14.23
C GLU A 123 3.37 3.75 15.00
N ILE A 124 3.69 5.04 15.07
CA ILE A 124 2.77 6.07 15.58
C ILE A 124 1.87 6.54 14.44
N ASP A 125 0.56 6.30 14.58
CA ASP A 125 -0.40 6.72 13.56
C ASP A 125 -0.74 8.21 13.63
N VAL A 126 0.01 9.02 12.90
CA VAL A 126 -0.26 10.46 12.72
C VAL A 126 -1.46 10.75 11.81
N ARG A 127 -1.99 9.74 11.11
CA ARG A 127 -3.00 9.88 10.04
C ARG A 127 -4.43 9.73 10.55
N LEU A 128 -4.58 9.28 11.80
CA LEU A 128 -5.86 9.03 12.45
C LEU A 128 -6.84 10.21 12.36
N ASN A 129 -6.36 11.44 12.56
CA ASN A 129 -7.22 12.61 12.49
C ASN A 129 -7.79 12.82 11.08
N SER A 130 -7.01 12.59 10.03
CA SER A 130 -7.52 12.63 8.65
C SER A 130 -8.49 11.48 8.37
N PHE A 131 -8.25 10.29 8.92
CA PHE A 131 -9.22 9.19 8.82
C PHE A 131 -10.55 9.56 9.48
N LYS A 132 -10.55 10.10 10.71
CA LYS A 132 -11.75 10.62 11.40
C LYS A 132 -12.45 11.69 10.56
N GLY A 133 -11.68 12.63 9.99
CA GLY A 133 -12.16 13.68 9.10
C GLY A 133 -12.93 13.11 7.90
N CYS A 134 -12.34 12.12 7.21
CA CYS A 134 -12.97 11.45 6.09
C CYS A 134 -14.32 10.81 6.47
N VAL A 135 -14.36 10.07 7.57
CA VAL A 135 -15.55 9.36 8.06
C VAL A 135 -16.68 10.34 8.37
N ILE A 136 -16.40 11.39 9.15
CA ILE A 136 -17.42 12.37 9.55
C ILE A 136 -17.91 13.18 8.33
N GLN A 137 -17.02 13.61 7.44
CA GLN A 137 -17.43 14.37 6.24
C GLN A 137 -18.32 13.54 5.31
N ARG A 138 -18.03 12.25 5.13
CA ARG A 138 -18.84 11.36 4.29
C ARG A 138 -20.19 11.03 4.92
N THR A 139 -20.22 10.87 6.25
CA THR A 139 -21.46 10.66 7.01
C THR A 139 -22.38 11.88 6.94
N GLY A 140 -21.82 13.11 7.02
CA GLY A 140 -22.59 14.35 6.97
C GLY A 140 -23.08 14.77 5.57
N LYS A 141 -22.32 14.49 4.50
CA LYS A 141 -22.67 14.89 3.12
C LYS A 141 -23.66 13.94 2.41
N ASN A 142 -23.74 12.68 2.84
CA ASN A 142 -24.63 11.67 2.25
C ASN A 142 -25.42 10.94 3.34
N HIS A 143 -26.45 11.61 3.87
CA HIS A 143 -27.34 11.05 4.90
C HIS A 143 -28.07 9.75 4.48
N ARG A 144 -27.98 9.34 3.20
CA ARG A 144 -28.61 8.11 2.66
C ARG A 144 -27.66 6.93 2.45
N ARG A 145 -26.37 7.04 2.79
CA ARG A 145 -25.40 5.96 2.56
C ARG A 145 -24.57 5.53 3.76
N TYR A 146 -24.87 6.05 4.95
CA TYR A 146 -24.39 5.47 6.20
C TYR A 146 -25.59 5.23 7.12
N PRO A 147 -26.19 4.04 7.07
CA PRO A 147 -27.41 3.80 7.83
C PRO A 147 -27.07 3.63 9.30
N SER A 148 -27.77 4.40 10.13
CA SER A 148 -27.78 4.35 11.59
C SER A 148 -28.29 3.02 12.19
N THR A 149 -28.42 1.98 11.37
CA THR A 149 -28.78 0.62 11.77
C THR A 149 -27.60 -0.30 11.50
N GLN A 150 -26.59 -0.16 12.35
CA GLN A 150 -25.33 -0.91 12.35
C GLN A 150 -25.51 -2.42 12.58
N GLY A 151 -26.75 -2.89 12.82
CA GLY A 151 -27.10 -4.31 12.95
C GLY A 151 -27.61 -5.02 11.69
N LEU A 152 -27.92 -4.30 10.59
CA LEU A 152 -28.54 -4.92 9.40
C LEU A 152 -27.73 -4.78 8.09
N LEU A 153 -26.56 -4.13 8.12
CA LEU A 153 -25.75 -3.85 6.92
C LEU A 153 -24.47 -4.64 6.77
N PHE A 154 -24.15 -5.54 7.70
CA PHE A 154 -23.17 -6.59 7.42
C PHE A 154 -23.74 -7.70 6.52
N ASN A 155 -25.04 -7.69 6.20
CA ASN A 155 -25.69 -8.67 5.31
C ASN A 155 -25.93 -8.16 3.88
N ARG A 156 -25.52 -6.93 3.54
CA ARG A 156 -25.58 -6.48 2.14
C ARG A 156 -24.25 -6.84 1.49
N PHE A 157 -24.24 -7.96 0.77
CA PHE A 157 -23.14 -8.44 -0.08
C PHE A 157 -22.64 -7.28 -0.99
N ASP A 158 -21.63 -6.56 -0.52
CA ASP A 158 -20.81 -5.69 -1.36
C ASP A 158 -19.70 -6.59 -1.90
N LEU A 159 -19.63 -6.79 -3.22
CA LEU A 159 -18.66 -7.68 -3.86
C LEU A 159 -17.21 -7.35 -3.44
N GLY A 160 -16.94 -6.09 -3.08
CA GLY A 160 -15.67 -5.66 -2.50
C GLY A 160 -15.33 -6.28 -1.15
N GLU A 161 -16.32 -6.55 -0.28
CA GLU A 161 -16.10 -7.19 1.02
C GLU A 161 -15.89 -8.71 0.90
N PHE A 162 -16.47 -9.37 -0.10
CA PHE A 162 -16.19 -10.77 -0.40
C PHE A 162 -14.74 -10.97 -0.83
N PHE A 163 -14.27 -10.16 -1.79
CA PHE A 163 -12.86 -10.18 -2.19
C PHE A 163 -11.94 -9.81 -1.02
N PHE A 164 -12.34 -8.84 -0.19
CA PHE A 164 -11.60 -8.50 1.03
C PHE A 164 -11.49 -9.69 1.99
N ASN A 165 -12.59 -10.37 2.32
CA ASN A 165 -12.58 -11.48 3.27
C ASN A 165 -11.77 -12.66 2.73
N VAL A 166 -11.92 -13.00 1.44
CA VAL A 166 -11.15 -14.06 0.80
C VAL A 166 -9.66 -13.70 0.72
N GLN A 167 -9.33 -12.51 0.22
CA GLN A 167 -7.94 -12.07 0.05
C GLN A 167 -7.24 -11.87 1.40
N TRP A 168 -7.90 -11.26 2.39
CA TRP A 168 -7.34 -11.04 3.73
C TRP A 168 -7.15 -12.35 4.49
N LYS A 169 -8.09 -13.29 4.38
CA LYS A 169 -7.96 -14.62 4.96
C LYS A 169 -6.84 -15.41 4.31
N LEU A 170 -6.64 -15.26 2.99
CA LEU A 170 -5.49 -15.83 2.27
C LEU A 170 -4.17 -15.18 2.66
N THR A 171 -4.08 -13.85 2.71
CA THR A 171 -2.82 -13.15 2.99
C THR A 171 -2.37 -13.36 4.44
N ASN A 172 -3.27 -13.38 5.42
CA ASN A 172 -2.91 -13.71 6.79
C ASN A 172 -2.63 -15.20 6.99
N PHE A 173 -3.34 -16.10 6.29
CA PHE A 173 -3.01 -17.52 6.33
C PHE A 173 -1.60 -17.77 5.76
N LEU A 174 -1.23 -17.11 4.67
CA LEU A 174 0.11 -17.20 4.07
C LEU A 174 1.19 -16.56 4.95
N LYS A 175 0.91 -15.41 5.59
CA LYS A 175 1.83 -14.76 6.53
C LYS A 175 2.11 -15.59 7.80
N ASN A 176 1.22 -16.49 8.19
CA ASN A 176 1.40 -17.37 9.36
C ASN A 176 2.03 -18.74 9.02
N MET A 177 2.18 -19.08 7.75
CA MET A 177 2.73 -20.36 7.28
C MET A 177 4.19 -20.25 6.79
N LEU A 178 4.77 -19.04 6.80
CA LEU A 178 6.13 -18.70 6.38
C LEU A 178 6.85 -18.03 7.55
#